data_AF-A0A6J4MPC2-F1
#
_entry.id   AF-A0A6J4MPC2-F1
#
_cell.length_a   1.000
_cell.length_b   1.000
_cell.length_c   1.000
_cell.angle_alpha   90.00
_cell.angle_beta   90.00
_cell.angle_gamma   90.00
#
_symmetry.space_group_name_H-M   'P 1'
#
loop_
_entity.id
_entity.type
_entity.pdbx_description
1 polymer ?
#
loop_
_entity_poly.entity_id
_entity_poly.type
_entity_poly.pdbx_seq_one_letter_code
_entity_poly.pdbx_strand_id
1 'polypeptide(L)' 'MFHFTPKHCSWLNQIEIWFGMLVRKLLKRANFRSKAQLKTRILEFVDYFNRTMAKPFKWTYQGKALKQ' A
#
# COMPACT_ATOMS: atom_id res chain seq x y z
N MET A 1 2.91 -3.76 21.87
CA MET A 1 2.67 -5.12 21.37
C MET A 1 2.70 -5.09 19.85
N PHE A 2 3.64 -5.78 19.21
CA PHE A 2 3.70 -5.88 17.74
C PHE A 2 2.91 -7.10 17.28
N HIS A 3 1.95 -6.91 16.38
CA HIS A 3 1.21 -8.01 15.74
C HIS A 3 1.84 -8.29 14.38
N PHE A 4 2.46 -9.45 14.23
CA PHE A 4 3.00 -9.88 12.94
C PHE A 4 1.94 -10.63 12.15
N THR A 5 1.86 -10.38 10.84
CA THR A 5 1.08 -11.23 9.95
C THR A 5 1.65 -12.64 9.95
N PRO A 6 0.82 -13.70 9.96
CA PRO A 6 1.29 -15.07 9.82
C PRO A 6 2.17 -15.23 8.58
N LYS A 7 3.13 -16.18 8.62
CA LYS A 7 3.94 -16.50 7.44
C LYS A 7 3.02 -16.82 6.25
N HIS A 8 3.38 -16.30 5.07
CA HIS A 8 2.62 -16.41 3.82
C HIS A 8 1.27 -15.67 3.79
N CYS A 9 0.94 -14.86 4.80
CA CYS A 9 -0.27 -14.02 4.82
C CYS A 9 0.03 -12.55 4.51
N SER A 10 0.90 -12.30 3.53
CA SER A 10 1.25 -10.94 3.07
C SER A 10 0.00 -10.19 2.56
N TRP A 11 -0.98 -10.93 2.03
CA TRP A 11 -2.30 -10.41 1.63
C TRP A 11 -3.12 -9.78 2.77
N LEU A 12 -2.80 -10.07 4.04
CA LEU A 12 -3.37 -9.38 5.21
C LEU A 12 -2.67 -8.04 5.50
N ASN A 13 -1.59 -7.71 4.80
CA ASN A 13 -0.83 -6.50 5.05
C ASN A 13 -1.37 -5.33 4.20
N GLN A 14 -2.09 -4.39 4.82
CA GLN A 14 -2.71 -3.25 4.12
C GLN A 14 -1.68 -2.39 3.35
N ILE A 15 -0.43 -2.36 3.81
CA ILE A 15 0.63 -1.60 3.14
C ILE A 15 0.92 -2.15 1.74
N GLU A 16 0.70 -3.44 1.47
CA GLU A 16 0.90 -4.06 0.16
C GLU A 16 -0.14 -3.55 -0.84
N ILE A 17 -1.38 -3.36 -0.39
CA ILE A 17 -2.45 -2.74 -1.20
C ILE A 17 -2.08 -1.30 -1.54
N TRP A 18 -1.55 -0.56 -0.57
CA TRP A 18 -1.08 0.81 -0.77
C TRP A 18 0.07 0.88 -1.78
N PHE A 19 1.08 0.02 -1.67
CA PHE A 19 2.16 -0.05 -2.65
C PHE A 19 1.66 -0.42 -4.05
N GLY A 20 0.66 -1.30 -4.17
CA GLY A 20 -0.01 -1.58 -5.43
C GLY A 20 -0.65 -0.33 -6.06
N MET A 21 -1.23 0.56 -5.26
CA MET A 21 -1.76 1.84 -5.75
C MET A 21 -0.67 2.80 -6.20
N LEU A 22 0.40 2.94 -5.40
CA LEU A 22 1.57 3.75 -5.75
C LEU A 22 2.16 3.32 -7.10
N VAL A 23 2.35 2.01 -7.30
CA VAL A 23 2.87 1.47 -8.56
C VAL A 23 1.94 1.82 -9.71
N ARG A 24 0.63 1.55 -9.59
CA ARG A 24 -0.32 1.78 -10.69
C ARG A 24 -0.50 3.25 -11.05
N LYS A 25 -0.52 4.15 -10.05
CA LYS A 25 -0.83 5.57 -10.24
C LYS A 25 0.39 6.44 -10.52
N LEU A 26 1.52 6.14 -9.89
CA LEU A 26 2.74 6.95 -10.00
C LEU A 26 3.80 6.26 -10.85
N LEU A 27 4.16 5.01 -10.54
CA LEU A 27 5.41 4.43 -11.07
C LEU A 27 5.25 3.79 -12.46
N LYS A 28 4.12 3.14 -12.76
CA LYS A 28 3.92 2.34 -13.98
C LYS A 28 4.07 3.13 -15.29
N ARG A 29 3.85 4.44 -15.26
CA ARG A 29 3.91 5.32 -16.45
C ARG A 29 4.86 6.51 -16.29
N ALA A 30 5.56 6.61 -15.17
CA ALA A 30 6.44 7.74 -14.93
C ALA A 30 7.84 7.49 -15.49
N ASN A 31 8.40 8.52 -16.10
CA ASN A 31 9.81 8.59 -16.45
C ASN A 31 10.46 9.67 -15.57
N PHE A 32 11.41 9.26 -14.74
CA PHE A 32 12.12 10.15 -13.82
C PHE A 32 13.53 10.40 -14.32
N ARG A 33 13.94 11.67 -14.36
CA ARG A 33 15.26 12.09 -14.81
C ARG A 33 16.34 11.89 -13.74
N SER A 34 15.94 11.68 -12.47
CA SER A 34 16.86 11.44 -11.36
C SER A 34 16.17 10.74 -10.17
N LYS A 35 16.99 10.14 -9.30
CA LYS A 35 16.52 9.56 -8.02
C LYS A 35 15.92 10.61 -7.08
N ALA A 36 16.44 11.83 -7.10
CA ALA A 36 15.90 12.93 -6.30
C ALA A 36 14.46 13.27 -6.75
N GLN A 37 14.23 13.34 -8.06
CA GLN A 37 12.89 13.58 -8.61
C GLN A 37 11.91 12.47 -8.22
N LEU A 38 12.33 11.20 -8.30
CA LEU A 38 11.52 10.07 -7.84
C LEU A 38 11.13 10.22 -6.35
N LYS A 39 12.11 10.54 -5.48
CA LYS A 39 11.85 10.73 -4.05
C LYS A 39 10.81 11.82 -3.80
N THR A 40 10.98 12.99 -4.41
CA THR A 40 10.02 14.11 -4.27
C THR A 40 8.62 13.69 -4.72
N ARG A 41 8.51 13.02 -5.88
CA ARG A 41 7.23 12.58 -6.42
C ARG A 41 6.53 11.54 -5.54
N ILE A 42 7.28 10.64 -4.90
CA ILE A 42 6.72 9.69 -3.93
C ILE A 42 6.17 10.44 -2.71
N LEU A 43 6.92 11.40 -2.15
CA LEU A 43 6.48 12.16 -0.98
C LEU A 43 5.22 13.00 -1.30
N GLU A 44 5.20 13.68 -2.45
CA GLU A 44 4.01 14.40 -2.93
C GLU A 44 2.80 13.47 -3.07
N PHE A 45 3.01 12.26 -3.59
CA PHE A 45 1.95 11.27 -3.70
C PHE A 45 1.45 10.80 -2.33
N VAL A 46 2.34 10.60 -1.36
CA VAL A 46 1.96 10.25 0.03
C VAL A 46 1.05 11.33 0.61
N ASP A 47 1.45 12.61 0.51
CA ASP A 47 0.66 13.71 1.05
C ASP A 47 -0.69 13.85 0.33
N TYR A 48 -0.70 13.71 -0.99
CA TYR A 48 -1.94 13.71 -1.78
C TYR A 48 -2.86 12.55 -1.38
N PHE A 49 -2.31 11.34 -1.25
CA PHE A 49 -3.06 10.16 -0.86
C PHE A 49 -3.67 10.34 0.53
N ASN A 50 -2.89 10.83 1.50
CA ASN A 50 -3.35 11.09 2.86
C ASN A 50 -4.49 12.10 2.91
N ARG A 51 -4.43 13.16 2.08
CA ARG A 51 -5.48 14.19 2.04
C ARG A 51 -6.77 13.75 1.34
N THR A 52 -6.67 12.90 0.31
CA THR A 52 -7.79 12.70 -0.63
C THR A 52 -8.31 11.27 -0.72
N MET A 53 -7.46 10.28 -0.40
CA MET A 53 -7.74 8.86 -0.62
C MET A 53 -7.60 8.00 0.64
N ALA A 54 -7.15 8.58 1.77
CA ALA A 54 -7.09 7.89 3.05
C ALA A 54 -8.49 7.50 3.52
N LYS A 55 -8.89 6.28 3.15
CA LYS A 55 -10.14 5.65 3.54
C LYS A 55 -9.80 4.27 4.11
N PRO A 56 -10.53 3.81 5.14
CA PRO A 56 -10.38 2.45 5.61
C PRO A 56 -10.53 1.46 4.44
N PHE A 57 -9.57 0.54 4.31
CA PHE A 57 -9.68 -0.53 3.34
C PHE A 57 -10.86 -1.44 3.74
N LYS A 58 -11.75 -1.72 2.79
CA LYS A 58 -12.86 -2.66 3.02
C LYS A 58 -12.29 -4.07 3.12
N TRP A 59 -12.34 -4.62 4.32
CA TRP A 59 -11.94 -5.99 4.58
C TRP A 59 -13.07 -6.94 4.18
N THR A 60 -12.78 -7.85 3.25
CA THR A 60 -13.64 -9.01 2.95
C THR A 60 -13.00 -10.26 3.54
N TYR A 61 -12.79 -10.28 4.86
CA TYR A 61 -12.42 -11.51 5.56
C TYR A 61 -13.66 -12.06 6.26
N GLN A 62 -14.28 -13.08 5.67
CA GLN A 62 -15.50 -13.72 6.19
C GLN A 62 -15.23 -14.82 7.23
N GLY A 63 -13.99 -14.91 7.76
CA GLY A 63 -13.74 -15.58 9.02
C GLY A 63 -14.10 -17.07 9.12
N LYS A 64 -13.91 -17.89 8.07
CA LYS A 64 -13.72 -19.32 8.34
C LYS A 64 -12.29 -19.51 8.87
N ALA A 65 -12.16 -19.40 10.19
CA ALA A 65 -10.97 -19.88 10.88
C ALA A 65 -10.77 -21.35 10.51
N LEU A 66 -9.60 -21.70 9.98
CA LEU A 66 -9.21 -23.10 9.82
C LEU A 66 -9.18 -23.71 11.22
N LYS A 67 -10.00 -24.74 11.46
CA LYS A 67 -9.92 -25.53 12.69
C LYS A 67 -8.50 -26.10 12.77
N GLN A 68 -7.83 -25.84 13.88
CA GLN A 68 -6.61 -26.55 14.26
C GLN A 68 -6.92 -28.01 14.57
#